data_AF-A0A1B1UD75-F1
#
_entry.id   AF-A0A1B1UD75-F1
#
_cell.length_a   1.000
_cell.length_b   1.000
_cell.length_c   1.000
_cell.angle_alpha   90.00
_cell.angle_beta   90.00
_cell.angle_gamma   90.00
#
_symmetry.space_group_name_H-M   'P 1'
#
loop_
_entity.id
_entity.type
_entity.pdbx_description
1 polymer ?
#
loop_
_entity_poly.entity_id
_entity_poly.type
_entity_poly.pdbx_seq_one_letter_code
_entity_poly.pdbx_strand_id
1 'polypeptide(L)' 'MKIEIEWLHDSYDNCETCGTSYAEGARVYVDGALAVDMSPVAHCLGGAHYSDSDVYSAILKHLGHEVLIRPEPASTQS' A
#
# COMPACT_ATOMS: atom_id res chain seq x y z
N MET A 1 -20.70 1.90 -10.31
CA MET A 1 -19.30 1.91 -9.91
C MET A 1 -18.97 0.60 -9.23
N LYS A 2 -18.13 -0.20 -9.87
CA LYS A 2 -17.49 -1.40 -9.33
C LYS A 2 -16.01 -1.06 -9.09
N ILE A 3 -15.49 -1.44 -7.93
CA ILE A 3 -14.07 -1.30 -7.59
C ILE A 3 -13.52 -2.71 -7.43
N GLU A 4 -12.40 -2.98 -8.10
CA GLU A 4 -11.67 -4.24 -8.03
C GLU A 4 -10.27 -3.95 -7.54
N ILE A 5 -9.79 -4.72 -6.56
CA ILE A 5 -8.46 -4.58 -5.97
C ILE A 5 -7.70 -5.87 -6.26
N GLU A 6 -6.61 -5.76 -6.99
CA GLU A 6 -5.63 -6.82 -7.22
C GLU A 6 -4.49 -6.61 -6.24
N TRP A 7 -4.44 -7.41 -5.17
CA TRP A 7 -3.36 -7.36 -4.19
C TRP A 7 -2.08 -7.97 -4.77
N LEU A 8 -0.97 -7.27 -4.58
CA LEU A 8 0.35 -7.61 -5.08
C LEU A 8 1.31 -7.74 -3.92
N HIS A 9 2.29 -8.62 -4.08
CA HIS A 9 3.43 -8.73 -3.17
C HIS A 9 4.70 -8.85 -3.99
N ASP A 10 5.78 -8.29 -3.43
CA ASP A 10 7.14 -8.51 -3.90
C ASP A 10 7.99 -8.97 -2.72
N SER A 11 8.94 -9.86 -3.00
CA SER A 11 9.81 -10.45 -2.00
C SER A 11 11.20 -10.64 -2.55
N TYR A 12 12.21 -10.23 -1.77
CA TYR A 12 13.61 -10.40 -2.12
C TYR A 12 14.34 -11.07 -0.97
N ASP A 13 14.57 -12.38 -1.10
CA ASP A 13 15.06 -13.24 -0.01
C ASP A 13 16.59 -13.24 0.17
N ASN A 14 17.35 -12.66 -0.75
CA ASN A 14 18.81 -12.80 -0.81
C ASN A 14 19.54 -11.45 -0.91
N CYS A 15 19.25 -10.51 -0.02
CA CYS A 15 20.16 -9.36 0.15
C CYS A 15 21.19 -9.65 1.24
N GLU A 16 22.46 -9.74 0.87
CA GLU A 16 23.56 -9.91 1.85
C GLU A 16 23.70 -8.71 2.81
N THR A 17 23.14 -7.55 2.45
CA THR A 17 23.21 -6.32 3.27
C THR A 17 22.01 -6.15 4.20
N CYS A 18 20.80 -6.58 3.79
CA CYS A 18 19.56 -6.28 4.52
C CYS A 18 18.74 -7.52 4.88
N GLY A 19 19.17 -8.71 4.45
CA GLY A 19 18.40 -9.95 4.58
C GLY A 19 17.17 -9.98 3.66
N THR A 20 16.19 -10.81 4.03
CA THR A 20 14.90 -10.90 3.36
C THR A 20 14.14 -9.57 3.45
N SER A 21 13.62 -9.11 2.33
CA SER A 21 12.68 -7.98 2.29
C SER A 21 11.37 -8.39 1.63
N TYR A 22 10.29 -7.76 2.06
CA TYR A 22 8.93 -8.03 1.60
C TYR A 22 8.18 -6.71 1.48
N ALA A 23 7.38 -6.58 0.42
CA ALA A 23 6.61 -5.40 0.13
C ALA A 23 5.21 -5.79 -0.38
N GLU A 24 4.21 -5.01 0.01
CA GLU A 24 2.80 -5.24 -0.34
C GLU A 24 2.27 -4.01 -1.05
N GLY A 25 1.26 -4.22 -1.88
CA GLY A 25 0.55 -3.15 -2.54
C GLY A 25 -0.58 -3.67 -3.38
N ALA A 26 -1.06 -2.85 -4.30
CA ALA A 26 -2.20 -3.23 -5.12
C ALA A 26 -2.29 -2.46 -6.44
N ARG A 27 -3.02 -3.05 -7.39
CA ARG A 27 -3.62 -2.32 -8.51
C ARG A 27 -5.12 -2.23 -8.29
N VAL A 28 -5.67 -1.04 -8.46
CA VAL A 28 -7.11 -0.80 -8.31
C VAL A 28 -7.71 -0.45 -9.66
N TYR A 29 -8.79 -1.14 -10.00
CA TYR A 29 -9.56 -0.89 -11.20
C TYR A 29 -10.94 -0.37 -10.83
N VAL A 30 -11.37 0.72 -11.47
CA VAL A 30 -12.71 1.30 -11.33
C VAL A 30 -13.46 1.12 -12.65
N ASP A 31 -14.59 0.42 -12.59
CA ASP A 31 -15.40 0.07 -13.76
C ASP A 31 -14.57 -0.59 -14.90
N GLY A 32 -13.54 -1.35 -14.52
CA GLY A 32 -12.66 -2.10 -15.43
C GLY A 32 -11.43 -1.34 -15.93
N ALA A 33 -11.26 -0.06 -15.58
CA ALA A 33 -10.10 0.74 -15.95
C ALA A 33 -9.14 0.90 -14.76
N LEU A 34 -7.82 0.81 -15.00
CA LEU A 34 -6.81 1.05 -13.97
C LEU A 34 -6.92 2.49 -13.46
N ALA A 35 -7.19 2.63 -12.17
CA ALA A 35 -7.45 3.89 -11.49
C ALA A 35 -6.33 4.30 -10.53
N VAL A 36 -5.74 3.31 -9.84
CA VAL A 36 -4.62 3.49 -8.91
C VAL A 36 -3.64 2.35 -9.12
N ASP A 37 -2.36 2.68 -9.31
CA ASP A 37 -1.26 1.72 -9.34
C ASP A 37 -0.34 1.98 -8.16
N MET A 38 -0.35 1.04 -7.21
CA MET A 38 0.49 1.02 -6.01
C MET A 38 1.24 -0.30 -5.99
N SER A 39 1.88 -0.65 -7.11
CA SER A 39 2.70 -1.85 -7.23
C SER A 39 3.86 -1.82 -6.21
N PRO A 40 4.02 -2.87 -5.39
CA PRO A 40 5.11 -2.95 -4.43
C PRO A 40 6.46 -3.21 -5.10
N VAL A 41 7.51 -2.79 -4.42
CA VAL A 41 8.90 -3.11 -4.78
C VAL A 41 9.66 -3.44 -3.50
N ALA A 42 10.06 -4.69 -3.33
CA ALA A 42 10.91 -5.12 -2.23
C ALA A 42 12.35 -4.74 -2.55
N HIS A 43 12.84 -3.64 -1.98
CA HIS A 43 14.22 -3.20 -2.17
C HIS A 43 14.80 -2.49 -0.94
N CYS A 44 16.06 -2.80 -0.63
CA CYS A 44 16.80 -2.27 0.53
C CYS A 44 16.93 -0.75 0.59
N LEU A 45 16.99 -0.08 -0.56
CA LEU A 45 17.37 1.34 -0.65
C LEU A 45 16.33 2.21 -1.35
N GLY A 46 15.09 1.73 -1.46
CA GLY A 46 14.01 2.48 -2.12
C GLY A 46 12.73 1.69 -2.35
N GLY A 47 12.44 0.71 -1.49
CA GLY A 47 11.26 -0.12 -1.63
C GLY A 47 9.95 0.67 -1.53
N ALA A 48 8.93 0.19 -2.23
CA ALA A 48 7.57 0.70 -2.17
C ALA A 48 6.70 -0.35 -1.48
N HIS A 49 6.18 -0.02 -0.30
CA HIS A 49 5.25 -0.85 0.46
C HIS A 49 4.03 -0.01 0.80
N TYR A 50 2.85 -0.58 0.58
CA TYR A 50 1.56 0.06 0.75
C TYR A 50 0.65 -0.88 1.53
N SER A 51 0.25 -0.45 2.72
CA SER A 51 -0.69 -1.18 3.55
C SER A 51 -2.10 -1.13 2.96
N ASP A 52 -2.99 -1.98 3.46
CA ASP A 52 -4.43 -1.90 3.20
C ASP A 52 -4.99 -0.47 3.38
N SER A 53 -4.56 0.20 4.46
CA SER A 53 -5.02 1.56 4.77
C SER A 53 -4.57 2.60 3.74
N ASP A 54 -3.39 2.42 3.16
CA ASP A 54 -2.87 3.27 2.08
C ASP A 54 -3.67 3.08 0.80
N VAL A 55 -3.94 1.82 0.44
CA VAL A 55 -4.74 1.46 -0.75
C VAL A 55 -6.17 1.99 -0.60
N TYR A 56 -6.83 1.79 0.55
CA TYR A 56 -8.18 2.32 0.78
C TYR A 56 -8.20 3.86 0.76
N SER A 57 -7.18 4.51 1.33
CA SER A 57 -7.06 5.96 1.27
C SER A 57 -6.89 6.47 -0.15
N ALA A 58 -6.10 5.77 -0.98
CA ALA A 58 -5.92 6.11 -2.39
C ALA A 58 -7.22 5.94 -3.19
N ILE A 59 -8.00 4.91 -2.90
CA ILE A 59 -9.34 4.72 -3.48
C ILE A 59 -10.25 5.91 -3.13
N LEU A 60 -10.36 6.25 -1.84
CA LEU A 60 -11.22 7.36 -1.41
C LEU A 60 -10.79 8.70 -2.05
N LYS A 61 -9.49 8.94 -2.18
CA LYS A 61 -8.95 10.11 -2.90
C LYS A 61 -9.32 10.10 -4.38
N HIS A 62 -9.20 8.96 -5.05
CA HIS A 62 -9.61 8.81 -6.46
C HIS A 62 -11.11 9.11 -6.66
N LEU A 63 -11.95 8.76 -5.67
CA LEU A 63 -13.38 9.07 -5.66
C LEU A 63 -13.69 10.55 -5.34
N GLY A 64 -12.68 11.39 -5.11
CA GLY A 64 -12.83 12.82 -4.86
C GLY A 64 -13.00 13.18 -3.37
N HIS A 65 -12.65 12.28 -2.45
CA HIS A 65 -12.69 12.55 -1.02
C HIS A 65 -11.33 12.93 -0.46
N GLU A 66 -11.31 13.88 0.47
CA GLU A 66 -10.14 14.14 1.31
C GLU A 66 -10.11 13.12 2.46
N VAL A 67 -8.97 12.47 2.68
CA VAL A 67 -8.78 11.48 3.75
C VAL A 67 -7.85 12.05 4.81
N LEU A 68 -8.36 12.18 6.03
CA LEU A 68 -7.62 12.64 7.20
C LEU A 68 -7.49 11.50 8.21
N ILE A 69 -6.27 10.98 8.36
CA ILE A 69 -5.98 9.96 9.37
C ILE A 69 -5.55 10.66 10.65
N ARG A 70 -6.25 10.35 11.75
CA ARG A 70 -5.85 10.79 13.09
C ARG A 70 -5.05 9.67 13.76
N PRO A 71 -3.84 9.94 14.27
CA PRO A 71 -3.10 8.94 15.02
C PRO A 71 -3.86 8.59 16.31
N GLU A 72 -3.82 7.32 16.69
CA GLU A 72 -4.29 6.89 18.00
C GLU A 72 -3.40 7.55 19.08
N PRO A 73 -3.97 8.08 20.17
CA PRO A 73 -3.16 8.59 21.27
C PRO A 73 -2.28 7.46 21.82
N ALA A 74 -0.98 7.72 21.94
CA ALA A 74 -0.05 6.77 22.54
C ALA A 74 -0.57 6.39 23.94
N SER A 75 -0.85 5.12 24.16
CA SER A 75 -1.19 4.62 25.48
C SER A 75 0.04 4.78 26.37
N THR A 76 -0.02 5.72 27.32
CA THR A 76 0.93 5.79 28.42
C THR A 76 0.82 4.48 29.21
N GLN A 77 1.68 3.51 28.89
CA GLN A 77 1.86 2.34 29.75
C GLN A 77 2.45 2.85 31.07
N SER A 78 1.68 2.71 32.15
CA SER A 78 2.09 3.00 33.53
C SER A 78 2.92 1.87 34.11
#